data_AF-A0A6H1LDP6-F1
#
_entry.id   AF-A0A6H1LDP6-F1
#
_cell.length_a   1.000
_cell.length_b   1.000
_cell.length_c   1.000
_cell.angle_alpha   90.00
_cell.angle_beta   90.00
_cell.angle_gamma   90.00
#
_symmetry.space_group_name_H-M   'P 1'
#
loop_
_entity.id
_entity.type
_entity.pdbx_description
1 polymer ?
#
loop_
_entity_poly.entity_id
_entity_poly.type
_entity_poly.pdbx_seq_one_letter_code
_entity_poly.pdbx_strand_id
1 'polypeptide(L)'
;MTVIGGRTPVHSTNEADGATAGGPEGNERLTAATGAVLLVLFAVEGVTILFLGQLLTLHFFIGLLLTGPVCLKIGSTGYRFFRYYTGAPAYRRKGPPAPLLRVLGPLVVATSVAVLGTGVTLALLGPDTGPVSVLLLHKASFICWIAVTAVHVLAYVWRLPRLIGADLRRRPARHGIVAPWRAGRWSLLAVALGAGLVVALAGVHLVSGWSR
;
A
#
# COMPACT_ATOMS: atom_id res chain seq x y z
N MET A 1 -44.84 47.92 -18.86
CA MET A 1 -44.44 46.72 -19.63
C MET A 1 -43.32 46.06 -18.84
N THR A 2 -43.66 45.06 -18.02
CA THR A 2 -42.77 44.50 -16.99
C THR A 2 -42.12 43.23 -17.55
N VAL A 3 -40.80 43.25 -17.78
CA VAL A 3 -40.05 42.06 -18.19
C VAL A 3 -39.59 41.33 -16.93
N ILE A 4 -40.30 40.25 -16.58
CA ILE A 4 -39.92 39.33 -15.49
C ILE A 4 -38.82 38.41 -16.02
N GLY A 5 -37.67 38.42 -15.34
CA GLY A 5 -36.53 37.56 -15.61
C GLY A 5 -36.84 36.09 -15.31
N GLY A 6 -36.80 35.25 -16.34
CA GLY A 6 -36.75 33.80 -16.19
C GLY A 6 -35.31 33.33 -15.98
N ARG A 7 -34.90 33.14 -14.72
CA ARG A 7 -33.73 32.30 -14.42
C ARG A 7 -34.14 30.86 -14.68
N THR A 8 -33.59 30.26 -15.73
CA THR A 8 -33.61 28.81 -15.90
C THR A 8 -32.88 28.17 -14.72
N PRO A 9 -33.45 27.19 -14.01
CA PRO A 9 -32.71 26.43 -13.03
C PRO A 9 -31.72 25.59 -13.81
N VAL A 10 -30.43 25.94 -13.71
CA VAL A 10 -29.35 25.04 -14.11
C VAL A 10 -29.52 23.80 -13.25
N HIS A 11 -29.97 22.70 -13.86
CA HIS A 11 -29.89 21.38 -13.25
C HIS A 11 -28.43 21.13 -12.90
N SER A 12 -28.10 21.34 -11.63
CA SER A 12 -26.82 21.03 -11.02
C SER A 12 -26.70 19.51 -10.89
N THR A 13 -26.45 18.84 -12.02
CA THR A 13 -26.05 17.43 -12.08
C THR A 13 -24.61 17.20 -11.59
N ASN A 14 -23.94 18.22 -11.03
CA ASN A 14 -22.53 18.19 -10.68
C ASN A 14 -22.22 17.93 -9.19
N GLU A 15 -23.21 17.67 -8.34
CA GLU A 15 -22.95 17.34 -6.91
C GLU A 15 -23.06 15.84 -6.59
N ALA A 16 -23.72 15.04 -7.44
CA ALA A 16 -23.95 13.62 -7.18
C ALA A 16 -22.70 12.74 -7.46
N ASP A 17 -21.79 13.17 -8.34
CA ASP A 17 -20.62 12.36 -8.73
C ASP A 17 -19.47 12.37 -7.70
N GLY A 18 -19.52 13.27 -6.72
CA GLY A 18 -18.56 13.31 -5.60
C GLY A 18 -18.89 12.34 -4.46
N ALA A 19 -20.11 11.78 -4.46
CA ALA A 19 -20.65 10.93 -3.40
C ALA A 19 -20.61 9.43 -3.73
N THR A 20 -19.88 9.03 -4.77
CA THR A 20 -19.66 7.60 -5.06
C THR A 20 -18.58 7.04 -4.13
N ALA A 21 -18.88 5.94 -3.45
CA ALA A 21 -17.97 5.25 -2.55
C ALA A 21 -16.60 4.99 -3.24
N GLY A 22 -15.49 5.50 -2.67
CA GLY A 22 -14.15 5.19 -3.18
C GLY A 22 -13.46 6.22 -4.07
N GLY A 23 -13.81 7.51 -3.93
CA GLY A 23 -13.11 8.61 -4.59
C GLY A 23 -11.61 8.74 -4.24
N PRO A 24 -10.88 9.68 -4.88
CA PRO A 24 -9.44 9.86 -4.75
C PRO A 24 -8.95 10.01 -3.29
N GLU A 25 -9.65 10.77 -2.45
CA GLU A 25 -9.35 10.95 -1.03
C GLU A 25 -9.46 9.64 -0.24
N GLY A 26 -10.43 8.82 -0.62
CA GLY A 26 -10.63 7.51 -0.03
C GLY A 26 -9.46 6.57 -0.31
N ASN A 27 -9.09 6.47 -1.58
CA ASN A 27 -7.92 5.72 -2.03
C ASN A 27 -6.63 6.23 -1.36
N GLU A 28 -6.42 7.54 -1.32
CA GLU A 28 -5.25 8.15 -0.68
C GLU A 28 -5.13 7.76 0.79
N ARG A 29 -6.23 7.83 1.55
CA ARG A 29 -6.22 7.45 2.97
C ARG A 29 -6.05 5.95 3.18
N LEU A 30 -6.57 5.10 2.30
CA LEU A 30 -6.32 3.64 2.33
C LEU A 30 -4.83 3.38 2.10
N THR A 31 -4.27 3.94 1.04
CA THR A 31 -2.84 3.82 0.70
C THR A 31 -1.95 4.34 1.83
N ALA A 32 -2.32 5.43 2.50
CA ALA A 32 -1.60 5.96 3.64
C ALA A 32 -1.65 5.01 4.85
N ALA A 33 -2.84 4.54 5.22
CA ALA A 33 -3.03 3.60 6.34
C ALA A 33 -2.28 2.28 6.11
N THR A 34 -2.42 1.69 4.92
CA THR A 34 -1.64 0.49 4.55
C THR A 34 -0.14 0.75 4.58
N GLY A 35 0.30 1.94 4.15
CA GLY A 35 1.70 2.34 4.25
C GLY A 35 2.23 2.40 5.69
N ALA A 36 1.45 2.96 6.62
CA ALA A 36 1.83 3.01 8.02
C ALA A 36 1.94 1.61 8.64
N VAL A 37 0.98 0.72 8.36
CA VAL A 37 1.04 -0.69 8.80
C VAL A 37 2.26 -1.40 8.22
N LEU A 38 2.52 -1.22 6.93
CA LEU A 38 3.70 -1.79 6.27
C LEU A 38 5.00 -1.30 6.90
N LEU A 39 5.13 -0.01 7.22
CA LEU A 39 6.33 0.51 7.89
C LEU A 39 6.59 -0.18 9.23
N VAL A 40 5.54 -0.42 10.03
CA VAL A 40 5.66 -1.15 11.30
C VAL A 40 6.07 -2.60 11.06
N LEU A 41 5.41 -3.30 10.14
CA LEU A 41 5.73 -4.70 9.81
C LEU A 41 7.15 -4.85 9.26
N PHE A 42 7.60 -3.94 8.38
CA PHE A 42 8.97 -3.92 7.87
C PHE A 42 9.99 -3.63 8.96
N ALA A 43 9.67 -2.78 9.94
CA ALA A 43 10.57 -2.54 11.08
C ALA A 43 10.72 -3.82 11.92
N VAL A 44 9.62 -4.51 12.21
CA VAL A 44 9.65 -5.81 12.91
C VAL A 44 10.45 -6.84 12.11
N GLU A 45 10.19 -6.95 10.81
CA GLU A 45 10.93 -7.84 9.90
C GLU A 45 12.43 -7.51 9.90
N GLY A 46 12.79 -6.23 9.87
CA GLY A 46 14.19 -5.78 9.96
C GLY A 46 14.88 -6.24 11.25
N VAL A 47 14.18 -6.24 12.39
CA VAL A 47 14.69 -6.79 13.66
C VAL A 47 14.90 -8.29 13.55
N THR A 48 13.99 -9.04 12.90
CA THR A 48 14.16 -10.49 12.72
C THR A 48 15.43 -10.83 11.94
N ILE A 49 15.83 -9.99 10.98
CA ILE A 49 17.04 -10.18 10.18
C ILE A 49 18.32 -10.02 11.03
N LEU A 50 18.32 -9.11 12.00
CA LEU A 50 19.46 -8.91 12.91
C LEU A 50 19.73 -10.12 13.81
N PHE A 51 18.68 -10.89 14.13
CA PHE A 51 18.75 -12.06 14.99
C PHE A 51 18.19 -13.31 14.30
N LEU A 52 18.50 -13.46 13.00
CA LEU A 52 17.84 -14.43 12.11
C LEU A 52 17.88 -15.87 12.62
N GLY A 53 18.96 -16.30 13.29
CA GLY A 53 19.04 -17.66 13.84
C GLY A 53 17.97 -17.96 14.89
N GLN A 54 17.71 -17.02 15.80
CA GLN A 54 16.71 -17.17 16.87
C GLN A 54 15.30 -16.80 16.40
N LEU A 55 15.19 -15.86 15.47
CA LEU A 55 13.93 -15.30 14.99
C LEU A 55 13.52 -15.82 13.61
N LEU A 56 14.09 -16.93 13.14
CA LEU A 56 13.81 -17.47 11.80
C LEU A 56 12.32 -17.74 11.58
N THR A 57 11.66 -18.36 12.56
CA THR A 57 10.21 -18.61 12.50
C THR A 57 9.42 -17.30 12.41
N LEU A 58 9.83 -16.27 13.15
CA LEU A 58 9.16 -14.98 13.13
C LEU A 58 9.38 -14.26 11.79
N HIS A 59 10.59 -14.31 11.24
CA HIS A 59 10.92 -13.80 9.91
C HIS A 59 10.03 -14.45 8.83
N PHE A 60 9.93 -15.78 8.84
CA PHE A 60 9.04 -16.52 7.94
C PHE A 60 7.59 -16.08 8.09
N PHE A 61 7.10 -16.02 9.33
CA PHE A 61 5.71 -15.67 9.62
C PHE A 61 5.37 -14.25 9.15
N ILE A 62 6.20 -13.26 9.51
CA ILE A 62 5.97 -11.86 9.15
C ILE A 62 6.18 -11.63 7.66
N GLY A 63 7.19 -12.26 7.04
CA GLY A 63 7.41 -12.25 5.59
C GLY A 63 6.19 -12.75 4.80
N LEU A 64 5.56 -13.84 5.25
CA LEU A 64 4.32 -14.33 4.64
C LEU A 64 3.13 -13.39 4.90
N LEU A 65 2.98 -12.90 6.14
CA LEU A 65 1.94 -11.94 6.52
C LEU A 65 1.98 -10.67 5.65
N LEU A 66 3.18 -10.17 5.35
CA LEU A 66 3.40 -8.98 4.54
C LEU A 66 2.79 -9.05 3.13
N THR A 67 2.59 -10.26 2.59
CA THR A 67 2.06 -10.46 1.23
C THR A 67 0.70 -9.78 1.04
N GLY A 68 -0.21 -9.92 2.01
CA GLY A 68 -1.54 -9.31 1.96
C GLY A 68 -1.51 -7.77 1.92
N PRO A 69 -0.92 -7.10 2.93
CA PRO A 69 -0.81 -5.65 2.95
C PRO A 69 0.02 -5.06 1.79
N VAL A 70 1.05 -5.75 1.31
CA VAL A 70 1.81 -5.31 0.12
C VAL A 70 0.94 -5.37 -1.12
N CYS A 71 0.19 -6.45 -1.36
CA CYS A 71 -0.78 -6.54 -2.45
C CYS A 71 -1.82 -5.42 -2.38
N LEU A 72 -2.34 -5.11 -1.19
CA LEU A 72 -3.25 -3.98 -1.01
C LEU A 72 -2.59 -2.62 -1.33
N LYS A 73 -1.34 -2.42 -0.92
CA LYS A 73 -0.59 -1.20 -1.22
C LYS A 73 -0.41 -1.04 -2.73
N ILE A 74 0.08 -2.08 -3.41
CA ILE A 74 0.27 -2.10 -4.86
C ILE A 74 -1.07 -1.84 -5.55
N GLY A 75 -2.12 -2.59 -5.20
CA GLY A 75 -3.46 -2.45 -5.78
C GLY A 75 -4.05 -1.05 -5.59
N SER A 76 -3.94 -0.46 -4.39
CA SER A 76 -4.45 0.89 -4.14
C SER A 76 -3.72 1.97 -4.95
N THR A 77 -2.39 1.88 -5.06
CA THR A 77 -1.60 2.83 -5.86
C THR A 77 -1.78 2.64 -7.36
N GLY A 78 -1.86 1.38 -7.81
CA GLY A 78 -2.15 1.00 -9.19
C GLY A 78 -3.56 1.43 -9.62
N TYR A 79 -4.55 1.29 -8.74
CA TYR A 79 -5.91 1.77 -8.99
C TYR A 79 -5.92 3.29 -9.25
N ARG A 80 -5.23 4.08 -8.42
CA ARG A 80 -5.10 5.52 -8.63
C ARG A 80 -4.44 5.86 -9.96
N PHE A 81 -3.35 5.16 -10.28
CA PHE A 81 -2.62 5.32 -11.54
C PHE A 81 -3.54 5.03 -12.72
N PHE A 82 -4.18 3.86 -12.73
CA PHE A 82 -5.11 3.43 -13.77
C PHE A 82 -6.24 4.45 -13.97
N ARG A 83 -6.95 4.83 -12.90
CA ARG A 83 -8.06 5.79 -12.99
C ARG A 83 -7.63 7.17 -13.51
N TYR A 84 -6.42 7.62 -13.17
CA TYR A 84 -5.87 8.86 -13.71
C TYR A 84 -5.65 8.77 -15.23
N TYR A 85 -4.99 7.71 -15.69
CA TYR A 85 -4.66 7.56 -17.11
C TYR A 85 -5.85 7.14 -17.99
N THR A 86 -6.86 6.47 -17.43
CA THR A 86 -8.13 6.18 -18.13
C THR A 86 -9.10 7.37 -18.13
N GLY A 87 -8.70 8.53 -17.61
CA GLY A 87 -9.49 9.74 -17.77
C GLY A 87 -10.54 10.03 -16.70
N ALA A 88 -10.58 9.29 -15.58
CA ALA A 88 -11.63 9.48 -14.58
C ALA A 88 -11.64 10.92 -14.02
N PRO A 89 -12.75 11.69 -14.16
CA PRO A 89 -12.76 13.13 -13.90
C PRO A 89 -12.27 13.50 -12.49
N ALA A 90 -12.73 12.78 -11.46
CA ALA A 90 -12.33 13.03 -10.07
C ALA A 90 -10.81 12.82 -9.85
N TYR A 91 -10.22 11.78 -10.46
CA TYR A 91 -8.79 11.48 -10.33
C TYR A 91 -7.93 12.44 -11.15
N ARG A 92 -8.41 12.91 -12.30
CA ARG A 92 -7.72 13.94 -13.10
C ARG A 92 -7.71 15.30 -12.43
N ARG A 93 -8.82 15.72 -11.80
CA ARG A 93 -8.89 16.97 -11.03
C ARG A 93 -7.91 17.01 -9.86
N LYS A 94 -7.64 15.85 -9.24
CA LYS A 94 -6.63 15.70 -8.18
C LYS A 94 -5.20 15.92 -8.68
N GLY A 95 -4.98 15.77 -10.00
CA GLY A 95 -3.70 16.00 -10.65
C GLY A 95 -2.84 14.74 -10.82
N PRO A 96 -1.75 14.83 -11.60
CA PRO A 96 -0.88 13.70 -11.88
C PRO A 96 -0.20 13.14 -10.62
N PRO A 97 0.13 11.83 -10.60
CA PRO A 97 1.07 11.30 -9.61
C PRO A 97 2.37 12.09 -9.68
N ALA A 98 2.93 12.45 -8.51
CA ALA A 98 4.20 13.18 -8.43
C ALA A 98 5.26 12.51 -9.33
N PRO A 99 6.05 13.27 -10.11
CA PRO A 99 6.92 12.70 -11.14
C PRO A 99 7.91 11.67 -10.58
N LEU A 100 8.44 11.90 -9.38
CA LEU A 100 9.29 10.93 -8.68
C LEU A 100 8.59 9.58 -8.41
N LEU A 101 7.27 9.55 -8.19
CA LEU A 101 6.49 8.30 -8.05
C LEU A 101 6.38 7.51 -9.34
N ARG A 102 6.49 8.17 -10.49
CA ARG A 102 6.37 7.48 -11.78
C ARG A 102 7.58 6.59 -12.05
N VAL A 103 8.72 6.90 -11.44
CA VAL A 103 9.95 6.11 -11.53
C VAL A 103 10.14 5.23 -10.29
N LEU A 104 10.10 5.82 -9.09
CA LEU A 104 10.30 5.04 -7.85
C LEU A 104 9.16 4.05 -7.58
N GLY A 105 7.92 4.37 -7.96
CA GLY A 105 6.76 3.50 -7.72
C GLY A 105 6.95 2.12 -8.37
N PRO A 106 7.16 2.03 -9.70
CA PRO A 106 7.43 0.76 -10.37
C PRO A 106 8.64 0.01 -9.80
N LEU A 107 9.72 0.70 -9.45
CA LEU A 107 10.91 0.06 -8.86
C LEU A 107 10.62 -0.56 -7.49
N VAL A 108 9.91 0.16 -6.61
CA VAL A 108 9.48 -0.37 -5.30
C VAL A 108 8.56 -1.58 -5.51
N VAL A 109 7.62 -1.52 -6.45
CA VAL A 109 6.71 -2.64 -6.76
C VAL A 109 7.51 -3.86 -7.22
N ALA A 110 8.39 -3.69 -8.23
CA ALA A 110 9.16 -4.78 -8.79
C ALA A 110 10.08 -5.44 -7.75
N THR A 111 10.81 -4.64 -6.99
CA THR A 111 11.69 -5.16 -5.93
C THR A 111 10.91 -5.79 -4.78
N SER A 112 9.72 -5.28 -4.42
CA SER A 112 8.86 -5.87 -3.38
C SER A 112 8.32 -7.23 -3.83
N VAL A 113 7.89 -7.34 -5.09
CA VAL A 113 7.47 -8.61 -5.68
C VAL A 113 8.64 -9.59 -5.75
N ALA A 114 9.85 -9.13 -6.09
CA ALA A 114 11.02 -9.98 -6.15
C ALA A 114 11.40 -10.56 -4.76
N VAL A 115 11.47 -9.72 -3.72
CA VAL A 115 11.84 -10.19 -2.37
C VAL A 115 10.76 -11.07 -1.77
N LEU A 116 9.48 -10.71 -1.88
CA LEU A 116 8.39 -11.54 -1.37
C LEU A 116 8.24 -12.83 -2.18
N GLY A 117 8.33 -12.75 -3.52
CA GLY A 117 8.23 -13.90 -4.41
C GLY A 117 9.32 -14.91 -4.14
N THR A 118 10.59 -14.48 -4.07
CA THR A 118 11.71 -15.36 -3.72
C THR A 118 11.59 -15.91 -2.30
N GLY A 119 11.07 -15.13 -1.33
CA GLY A 119 10.82 -15.59 0.04
C GLY A 119 9.75 -16.67 0.12
N VAL A 120 8.64 -16.50 -0.60
CA VAL A 120 7.58 -17.51 -0.75
C VAL A 120 8.12 -18.75 -1.45
N THR A 121 8.91 -18.61 -2.52
CA THR A 121 9.56 -19.74 -3.19
C THR A 121 10.49 -20.49 -2.25
N LEU A 122 11.31 -19.79 -1.44
CA LEU A 122 12.15 -20.42 -0.41
C LEU A 122 11.34 -21.17 0.63
N ALA A 123 10.20 -20.62 1.05
CA ALA A 123 9.34 -21.29 2.00
C ALA A 123 8.78 -22.60 1.43
N LEU A 124 8.34 -22.59 0.17
CA LEU A 124 7.71 -23.75 -0.45
C LEU A 124 8.69 -24.83 -0.92
N LEU A 125 9.85 -24.42 -1.45
CA LEU A 125 10.76 -25.33 -2.16
C LEU A 125 12.07 -25.57 -1.40
N GLY A 126 12.45 -24.69 -0.48
CA GLY A 126 13.74 -24.75 0.21
C GLY A 126 14.91 -24.13 -0.58
N PRO A 127 16.11 -24.05 0.02
CA PRO A 127 17.25 -23.30 -0.52
C PRO A 127 17.90 -23.91 -1.77
N ASP A 128 17.85 -25.23 -1.92
CA ASP A 128 18.62 -25.99 -2.93
C ASP A 128 17.81 -26.36 -4.18
N THR A 129 16.81 -25.53 -4.53
CA THR A 129 15.90 -25.84 -5.64
C THR A 129 16.38 -25.25 -6.96
N GLY A 130 16.85 -26.12 -7.86
CA GLY A 130 17.18 -25.77 -9.24
C GLY A 130 18.60 -25.22 -9.46
N PRO A 131 18.93 -24.82 -10.70
CA PRO A 131 20.30 -24.42 -11.07
C PRO A 131 20.72 -23.04 -10.51
N VAL A 132 19.76 -22.22 -10.07
CA VAL A 132 20.01 -20.89 -9.51
C VAL A 132 19.57 -20.90 -8.05
N SER A 133 20.48 -20.54 -7.13
CA SER A 133 20.17 -20.47 -5.71
C SER A 133 19.10 -19.42 -5.42
N VAL A 134 17.91 -19.87 -5.06
CA VAL A 134 16.79 -18.99 -4.66
C VAL A 134 17.16 -18.18 -3.41
N LEU A 135 17.99 -18.76 -2.52
CA LEU A 135 18.48 -18.06 -1.32
C LEU A 135 19.34 -16.85 -1.70
N LEU A 136 20.22 -17.02 -2.69
CA LEU A 136 21.01 -15.91 -3.22
C LEU A 136 20.11 -14.85 -3.86
N LEU A 137 19.12 -15.25 -4.65
CA LEU A 137 18.15 -14.33 -5.27
C LEU A 137 17.34 -13.55 -4.21
N HIS A 138 16.94 -14.21 -3.12
CA HIS A 138 16.24 -13.55 -2.02
C HIS A 138 17.11 -12.49 -1.33
N LYS A 139 18.37 -12.82 -1.02
CA LYS A 139 19.32 -11.85 -0.45
C LYS A 139 19.61 -10.68 -1.40
N ALA A 140 19.82 -10.97 -2.68
CA ALA A 140 20.08 -9.95 -3.69
C ALA A 140 18.86 -9.02 -3.89
N SER A 141 17.67 -9.60 -4.00
CA SER A 141 16.43 -8.82 -4.11
C SER A 141 16.14 -8.01 -2.85
N PHE A 142 16.46 -8.53 -1.65
CA PHE A 142 16.38 -7.78 -0.41
C PHE A 142 17.31 -6.56 -0.42
N ILE A 143 18.56 -6.69 -0.86
CA ILE A 143 19.51 -5.56 -0.96
C ILE A 143 19.00 -4.49 -1.95
N CYS A 144 18.51 -4.91 -3.11
CA CYS A 144 17.90 -3.99 -4.07
C CYS A 144 16.66 -3.30 -3.48
N TRP A 145 15.80 -4.08 -2.82
CA TRP A 145 14.56 -3.60 -2.22
C TRP A 145 14.81 -2.60 -1.10
N ILE A 146 15.75 -2.87 -0.18
CA ILE A 146 16.04 -1.97 0.93
C ILE A 146 16.63 -0.65 0.42
N ALA A 147 17.49 -0.68 -0.59
CA ALA A 147 18.02 0.55 -1.20
C ALA A 147 16.91 1.40 -1.81
N VAL A 148 16.05 0.81 -2.66
CA VAL A 148 14.96 1.52 -3.33
C VAL A 148 13.90 2.00 -2.32
N THR A 149 13.53 1.14 -1.37
CA THR A 149 12.51 1.44 -0.36
C THR A 149 13.00 2.48 0.64
N ALA A 150 14.27 2.46 1.04
CA ALA A 150 14.84 3.51 1.90
C ALA A 150 14.78 4.88 1.22
N VAL A 151 15.21 4.97 -0.06
CA VAL A 151 15.10 6.20 -0.85
C VAL A 151 13.63 6.63 -0.97
N HIS A 152 12.71 5.69 -1.24
CA HIS A 152 11.28 5.96 -1.30
C HIS A 152 10.76 6.53 0.02
N VAL A 153 10.98 5.85 1.14
CA VAL A 153 10.49 6.28 2.46
C VAL A 153 11.09 7.63 2.83
N LEU A 154 12.40 7.82 2.62
CA LEU A 154 13.06 9.09 2.93
C LEU A 154 12.47 10.24 2.11
N ALA A 155 12.31 10.08 0.79
CA ALA A 155 11.72 11.09 -0.09
C ALA A 155 10.29 11.50 0.34
N TYR A 156 9.57 10.61 1.03
CA TYR A 156 8.22 10.84 1.54
C TYR A 156 8.18 11.36 2.98
N VAL A 157 9.07 10.91 3.85
CA VAL A 157 9.09 11.30 5.27
C VAL A 157 9.38 12.80 5.42
N TRP A 158 10.24 13.36 4.56
CA TRP A 158 10.55 14.80 4.54
C TRP A 158 9.41 15.67 4.00
N ARG A 159 8.42 15.10 3.29
CA ARG A 159 7.23 15.82 2.81
C ARG A 159 6.11 15.87 3.84
N LEU A 160 6.13 15.02 4.87
CA LEU A 160 5.13 14.96 5.95
C LEU A 160 5.00 16.26 6.76
N PRO A 161 6.07 16.92 7.24
CA PRO A 161 5.92 18.13 8.08
C PRO A 161 5.24 19.29 7.34
N ARG A 162 5.43 19.40 6.02
CA ARG A 162 4.83 20.47 5.21
C ARG A 162 3.32 20.25 4.97
N LEU A 163 2.84 19.00 5.05
CA LEU A 163 1.42 18.63 4.92
C LEU A 163 0.67 18.69 6.27
N ILE A 164 1.31 18.26 7.36
CA ILE A 164 0.76 18.35 8.72
C ILE A 164 0.51 19.82 9.12
N GLY A 165 1.44 20.73 8.76
CA GLY A 165 1.25 22.17 8.98
C GLY A 165 0.13 22.81 8.16
N ALA A 166 -0.39 22.15 7.13
CA ALA A 166 -1.53 22.61 6.32
C ALA A 166 -2.86 22.04 6.84
N ASP A 167 -2.87 20.78 7.31
CA ASP A 167 -4.04 20.14 7.91
C ASP A 167 -4.38 20.69 9.30
N LEU A 168 -3.39 21.08 10.11
CA LEU A 168 -3.63 21.72 11.41
C LEU A 168 -4.33 23.09 11.30
N ARG A 169 -4.21 23.74 10.15
CA ARG A 169 -4.91 25.01 9.83
C ARG A 169 -6.32 24.81 9.30
N ARG A 170 -6.68 23.60 8.84
CA ARG A 170 -8.04 23.26 8.40
C ARG A 170 -8.82 22.72 9.59
N ARG A 171 -9.58 23.60 10.23
CA ARG A 171 -10.59 23.22 11.22
C ARG A 171 -11.44 22.06 10.66
N PRO A 172 -11.72 21.00 11.44
CA PRO A 172 -12.59 19.93 11.00
C PRO A 172 -13.99 20.51 10.78
N ALA A 173 -14.43 20.58 9.53
CA ALA A 173 -15.81 20.92 9.22
C ALA A 173 -16.70 19.83 9.85
N ARG A 174 -17.43 20.20 10.90
CA ARG A 174 -18.54 19.45 11.47
C ARG A 174 -19.61 19.27 10.38
N HIS A 175 -19.67 18.13 9.71
CA HIS A 175 -20.90 17.66 9.06
C HIS A 175 -20.94 16.13 9.11
N GLY A 176 -21.91 15.61 9.87
CA GLY A 176 -22.06 14.21 10.25
C GLY A 176 -22.66 13.34 9.15
N ILE A 177 -21.86 13.00 8.13
CA ILE A 177 -22.14 11.89 7.22
C ILE A 177 -20.81 11.13 6.99
N VAL A 178 -20.34 10.37 7.99
CA VAL A 178 -18.96 9.80 7.97
C VAL A 178 -18.85 8.31 8.26
N ALA A 179 -19.96 7.57 8.37
CA ALA A 179 -19.94 6.18 8.81
C ALA A 179 -19.62 5.12 7.71
N PRO A 180 -20.22 5.14 6.51
CA PRO A 180 -20.12 3.99 5.59
C PRO A 180 -18.71 3.83 4.99
N TRP A 181 -18.06 4.94 4.64
CA TRP A 181 -16.77 4.93 3.95
C TRP A 181 -15.59 4.56 4.87
N ARG A 182 -15.64 4.99 6.14
CA ARG A 182 -14.60 4.62 7.13
C ARG A 182 -14.60 3.11 7.35
N ALA A 183 -15.79 2.50 7.46
CA ALA A 183 -15.95 1.06 7.63
C ALA A 183 -15.33 0.28 6.46
N GLY A 184 -15.71 0.60 5.21
CA GLY A 184 -15.20 -0.13 4.03
C GLY A 184 -13.68 -0.10 3.87
N ARG A 185 -13.02 1.02 4.24
CA ARG A 185 -11.56 1.13 4.21
C ARG A 185 -10.88 0.22 5.23
N TRP A 186 -11.38 0.21 6.46
CA TRP A 186 -10.84 -0.66 7.51
C TRP A 186 -11.12 -2.12 7.20
N SER A 187 -12.25 -2.44 6.56
CA SER A 187 -12.54 -3.78 6.06
C SER A 187 -11.52 -4.23 5.02
N LEU A 188 -11.14 -3.40 4.04
CA LEU A 188 -10.11 -3.77 3.04
C LEU A 188 -8.75 -4.05 3.69
N LEU A 189 -8.34 -3.22 4.64
CA LEU A 189 -7.09 -3.43 5.37
C LEU A 189 -7.17 -4.69 6.25
N ALA A 190 -8.29 -4.91 6.93
CA ALA A 190 -8.51 -6.10 7.74
C ALA A 190 -8.55 -7.38 6.88
N VAL A 191 -9.16 -7.33 5.70
CA VAL A 191 -9.15 -8.44 4.72
C VAL A 191 -7.74 -8.68 4.21
N ALA A 192 -6.97 -7.64 3.88
CA ALA A 192 -5.58 -7.81 3.45
C ALA A 192 -4.69 -8.40 4.55
N LEU A 193 -4.84 -7.93 5.79
CA LEU A 193 -4.14 -8.50 6.95
C LEU A 193 -4.60 -9.93 7.23
N GLY A 194 -5.90 -10.20 7.16
CA GLY A 194 -6.47 -11.53 7.36
C GLY A 194 -6.01 -12.51 6.30
N ALA A 195 -5.97 -12.12 5.03
CA ALA A 195 -5.43 -12.93 3.95
C ALA A 195 -3.94 -13.21 4.16
N GLY A 196 -3.15 -12.20 4.51
CA GLY A 196 -1.74 -12.39 4.87
C GLY A 196 -1.57 -13.32 6.08
N LEU A 197 -2.42 -13.19 7.10
CA LEU A 197 -2.40 -14.03 8.29
C LEU A 197 -2.73 -15.48 7.96
N VAL A 198 -3.73 -15.73 7.09
CA VAL A 198 -4.05 -17.08 6.60
C VAL A 198 -2.85 -17.68 5.89
N VAL A 199 -2.18 -16.93 5.00
CA VAL A 199 -0.96 -17.39 4.31
C VAL A 199 0.15 -17.68 5.32
N ALA A 200 0.36 -16.81 6.30
CA ALA A 200 1.39 -16.99 7.33
C ALA A 200 1.14 -18.22 8.20
N LEU A 201 -0.09 -18.41 8.70
CA LEU A 201 -0.46 -19.58 9.49
C LEU A 201 -0.38 -20.88 8.67
N ALA A 202 -0.81 -20.83 7.40
CA ALA A 202 -0.68 -21.96 6.51
C ALA A 202 0.79 -22.29 6.20
N GLY A 203 1.68 -21.30 6.12
CA GLY A 203 3.09 -21.52 5.75
C GLY A 203 4.08 -21.67 6.90
N VAL A 204 3.71 -21.32 8.14
CA VAL A 204 4.68 -21.28 9.27
C VAL A 204 5.35 -22.63 9.53
N HIS A 205 4.65 -23.74 9.29
CA HIS A 205 5.18 -25.09 9.47
C HIS A 205 6.36 -25.39 8.51
N LEU A 206 6.50 -24.67 7.40
CA LEU A 206 7.57 -24.87 6.43
C LEU A 206 8.96 -24.51 7.00
N VAL A 207 9.01 -23.75 8.10
CA VAL A 207 10.27 -23.41 8.78
C VAL A 207 10.99 -24.63 9.35
N SER A 208 10.29 -25.73 9.67
CA SER A 208 10.93 -26.93 10.23
C SER A 208 11.89 -27.61 9.24
N GLY A 209 11.78 -27.30 7.95
CA GLY A 209 12.74 -27.74 6.93
C GLY A 209 14.10 -27.03 7.04
N TRP A 210 14.19 -25.93 7.78
CA TRP A 210 15.39 -25.10 7.94
C TRP A 210 16.10 -25.29 9.29
N SER A 211 15.47 -25.95 10.25
CA SER A 211 16.01 -26.18 11.60
C SER A 211 16.75 -27.53 11.74
N ARG A 212 17.34 -28.04 10.66
CA ARG A 212 18.15 -29.27 10.65
C ARG A 212 19.62 -28.95 10.49
#